data_AF-A0A918G5M3-F1
#
_entry.id   AF-A0A918G5M3-F1
#
_cell.length_a   1.000
_cell.length_b   1.000
_cell.length_c   1.000
_cell.angle_alpha   90.00
_cell.angle_beta   90.00
_cell.angle_gamma   90.00
#
_symmetry.space_group_name_H-M   'P 1'
#
loop_
_entity.id
_entity.type
_entity.pdbx_description
1 polymer ?
#
loop_
_entity_poly.entity_id
_entity_poly.type
_entity_poly.pdbx_seq_one_letter_code
_entity_poly.pdbx_strand_id
1 'polypeptide(L)'
;MVMDSPELPAVHEAWLPREHSLHRPRHGGKQTLALVCALVFFAAPTVMWIGGMRATEIENRKLADFPTPADGWGMVTGLPAWATDHLVFRSGAVHAVDWVSRTFFGESATFDRGTTGPLPSEPEPQAPIVDDGPGSTEWPDQQYPGYLRVLEGNEGWLYFGYDVVAKCEPAQPLVDTIRQLNLIRDVVERSGREFVLVVPPDKSTMVPQFLPGDYPGKDCADTESEQFWREVTLLAGAMDLRPLLRTAADRRGHPLYYREDSHWTHDGALEMVRALAERVEPGVTRDWQVTPNADKLVFPADLPALLGRTGENISATYQVRPDGGADRTEFRAWDLRKPIRTTEMPTNGMITRPTVVLGDSFGLGAAPYLPAAFSDVTQLSYSTARPDPGLVARTVADHEVVVLEIVERNLAGGIPSLLDQAFVDTLTAELAKRPIR
;
A
#
# COMPACT_ATOMS: atom_id res chain seq x y z
N MET A 1 -66.97 40.99 37.35
CA MET A 1 -66.33 41.56 36.16
C MET A 1 -64.84 41.58 36.46
N VAL A 2 -64.13 40.53 36.02
CA VAL A 2 -62.68 40.39 36.17
C VAL A 2 -62.07 41.23 35.04
N MET A 3 -61.21 42.18 35.38
CA MET A 3 -60.44 42.93 34.37
C MET A 3 -59.24 42.06 33.97
N ASP A 4 -59.26 41.54 32.75
CA ASP A 4 -58.10 40.95 32.10
C ASP A 4 -56.96 41.97 32.08
N SER A 5 -55.80 41.56 32.59
CA SER A 5 -54.56 42.30 32.38
C SER A 5 -54.13 42.11 30.93
N PRO A 6 -53.70 43.16 30.21
CA PRO A 6 -53.26 43.00 28.84
C PRO A 6 -51.99 42.13 28.81
N GLU A 7 -52.07 40.95 28.19
CA GLU A 7 -50.90 40.16 27.84
C GLU A 7 -50.01 41.01 26.93
N LEU A 8 -48.81 41.33 27.40
CA LEU A 8 -47.78 41.94 26.57
C LEU A 8 -47.41 40.96 25.44
N PRO A 9 -47.16 41.44 24.21
CA PRO A 9 -46.74 40.58 23.11
C PRO A 9 -45.48 39.80 23.50
N ALA A 10 -45.36 38.55 23.07
CA ALA A 10 -44.17 37.72 23.33
C ALA A 10 -42.94 38.35 22.64
N VAL A 11 -42.21 39.19 23.38
CA VAL A 11 -40.97 39.80 22.92
C VAL A 11 -39.82 38.85 23.26
N HIS A 12 -38.92 38.60 22.31
CA HIS A 12 -37.73 37.79 22.56
C HIS A 12 -36.95 38.34 23.76
N GLU A 13 -36.51 37.45 24.66
CA GLU A 13 -35.84 37.76 25.94
C GLU A 13 -34.69 38.78 25.84
N ALA A 14 -34.04 38.88 24.68
CA ALA A 14 -32.95 39.83 24.44
C ALA A 14 -33.37 41.29 24.17
N TRP A 15 -34.66 41.54 23.99
CA TRP A 15 -35.23 42.87 23.72
C TRP A 15 -35.94 43.44 24.95
N LEU A 16 -36.01 42.66 26.04
CA LEU A 16 -36.52 43.12 27.32
C LEU A 16 -35.57 44.17 27.93
N PRO A 17 -36.07 45.12 28.75
CA PRO A 17 -35.22 46.03 29.50
C PRO A 17 -34.21 45.27 30.37
N ARG A 18 -33.00 45.82 30.57
CA ARG A 18 -31.91 45.15 31.32
C ARG A 18 -32.27 44.76 32.75
N GLU A 19 -33.22 45.47 33.33
CA GLU A 19 -33.73 45.27 34.69
C GLU A 19 -34.77 44.14 34.77
N HIS A 20 -35.25 43.64 33.63
CA HIS A 20 -36.23 42.56 33.56
C HIS A 20 -35.58 41.22 33.91
N SER A 21 -36.22 40.43 34.79
CA SER A 21 -35.68 39.15 35.29
C SER A 21 -35.41 38.10 34.19
N LEU A 22 -36.17 38.19 33.09
CA LEU A 22 -36.01 37.35 31.90
C LEU A 22 -35.09 37.97 30.83
N HIS A 23 -34.45 39.11 31.07
CA HIS A 23 -33.52 39.68 30.09
C HIS A 23 -32.30 38.77 29.90
N ARG A 24 -32.10 38.32 28.67
CA ARG A 24 -30.89 37.59 28.26
C ARG A 24 -30.14 38.45 27.24
N PRO A 25 -28.95 39.00 27.57
CA PRO A 25 -28.25 39.88 26.65
C PRO A 25 -27.96 39.16 25.34
N ARG A 26 -28.34 39.80 24.22
CA ARG A 26 -27.82 39.44 22.90
C ARG A 26 -26.31 39.69 22.92
N HIS A 27 -25.54 38.62 22.91
CA HIS A 27 -24.07 38.61 22.95
C HIS A 27 -23.45 38.85 24.34
N GLY A 28 -23.83 38.05 25.34
CA GLY A 28 -23.03 37.91 26.56
C GLY A 28 -21.60 37.42 26.25
N GLY A 29 -20.64 37.58 27.18
CA GLY A 29 -19.21 37.29 26.92
C GLY A 29 -18.87 35.89 26.39
N LYS A 30 -19.73 34.88 26.62
CA LYS A 30 -19.60 33.54 26.02
C LYS A 30 -20.11 33.48 24.57
N GLN A 31 -21.13 34.27 24.23
CA GLN A 31 -21.67 34.38 22.87
C GLN A 31 -20.76 35.23 21.96
N THR A 32 -20.06 36.23 22.49
CA THR A 32 -19.05 36.98 21.72
C THR A 32 -17.88 36.09 21.34
N LEU A 33 -17.39 35.25 22.26
CA LEU A 33 -16.35 34.27 21.97
C LEU A 33 -16.82 33.29 20.87
N ALA A 34 -18.03 32.74 20.98
CA ALA A 34 -18.59 31.85 19.97
C ALA A 34 -18.72 32.53 18.60
N LEU A 35 -19.12 33.81 18.56
CA LEU A 35 -19.28 34.58 17.33
C LEU A 35 -17.93 34.92 16.69
N VAL A 36 -16.90 35.23 17.50
CA VAL A 36 -15.52 35.40 17.03
C VAL A 36 -14.97 34.08 16.49
N CYS A 37 -15.15 32.97 17.20
CA CYS A 37 -14.74 31.64 16.71
C CYS A 37 -15.45 31.28 15.40
N ALA A 38 -16.75 31.54 15.28
CA ALA A 38 -17.49 31.33 14.04
C ALA A 38 -16.96 32.21 12.90
N LEU A 39 -16.72 33.51 13.17
CA LEU A 39 -16.19 34.43 12.17
C LEU A 39 -14.79 34.00 11.71
N VAL A 40 -13.91 33.59 12.62
CA VAL A 40 -12.60 33.04 12.28
C VAL A 40 -12.74 31.75 11.47
N PHE A 41 -13.60 30.82 11.90
CA PHE A 41 -13.82 29.55 11.21
C PHE A 41 -14.31 29.74 9.77
N PHE A 42 -15.28 30.63 9.54
CA PHE A 42 -15.85 30.86 8.21
C PHE A 42 -15.03 31.83 7.34
N ALA A 43 -14.35 32.82 7.92
CA ALA A 43 -13.61 33.81 7.14
C ALA A 43 -12.15 33.43 6.90
N ALA A 44 -11.54 32.59 7.75
CA ALA A 44 -10.13 32.21 7.62
C ALA A 44 -9.81 31.58 6.25
N PRO A 45 -10.59 30.62 5.71
CA PRO A 45 -10.28 30.04 4.40
C PRO A 45 -10.24 31.09 3.29
N THR A 46 -11.17 32.04 3.29
CA THR A 46 -11.23 33.13 2.30
C THR A 46 -10.07 34.11 2.46
N VAL A 47 -9.73 34.49 3.69
CA VAL A 47 -8.58 35.38 3.98
C VAL A 47 -7.27 34.73 3.56
N MET A 48 -7.11 33.43 3.85
CA MET A 48 -5.96 32.63 3.46
C MET A 48 -5.84 32.52 1.93
N TRP A 49 -6.96 32.30 1.23
CA TRP A 49 -7.00 32.26 -0.23
C TRP A 49 -6.66 33.62 -0.87
N ILE A 50 -7.16 34.74 -0.31
CA ILE A 50 -6.81 36.10 -0.75
C ILE A 50 -5.31 36.37 -0.49
N GLY A 51 -4.77 35.86 0.61
CA GLY A 51 -3.35 35.94 0.96
C GLY A 51 -2.41 35.11 0.07
N GLY A 52 -2.93 34.49 -1.00
CA GLY A 52 -2.14 33.75 -1.98
C GLY A 52 -1.94 32.27 -1.64
N MET A 53 -2.50 31.78 -0.54
CA MET A 53 -2.45 30.35 -0.23
C MET A 53 -3.41 29.58 -1.14
N ARG A 54 -2.96 28.41 -1.58
CA ARG A 54 -3.68 27.55 -2.52
C ARG A 54 -3.78 26.16 -1.93
N ALA A 55 -4.84 25.44 -2.31
CA ALA A 55 -4.95 24.04 -1.99
C ALA A 55 -3.81 23.28 -2.70
N THR A 56 -3.25 22.29 -2.01
CA THR A 56 -2.24 21.38 -2.54
C THR A 56 -2.87 20.00 -2.66
N GLU A 57 -2.47 19.25 -3.67
CA GLU A 57 -2.81 17.83 -3.78
C GLU A 57 -2.27 17.09 -2.54
N ILE A 58 -3.10 16.20 -1.98
CA ILE A 58 -2.82 15.36 -0.80
C ILE A 58 -3.30 13.95 -1.17
N GLU A 59 -2.69 12.90 -0.63
CA GLU A 59 -3.08 11.49 -0.88
C GLU A 59 -2.97 11.05 -2.36
N ASN A 60 -1.99 11.54 -3.13
CA ASN A 60 -1.81 11.23 -4.56
C ASN A 60 -3.03 11.51 -5.46
N ARG A 61 -4.02 12.26 -4.96
CA ARG A 61 -5.25 12.55 -5.68
C ARG A 61 -5.21 13.95 -6.29
N LYS A 62 -5.50 14.04 -7.59
CA LYS A 62 -5.75 15.31 -8.28
C LYS A 62 -6.95 16.01 -7.62
N LEU A 63 -6.83 17.30 -7.35
CA LEU A 63 -7.95 18.10 -6.83
C LEU A 63 -9.16 18.00 -7.77
N ALA A 64 -10.35 17.75 -7.21
CA ALA A 64 -11.59 17.71 -7.98
C ALA A 64 -11.79 19.01 -8.78
N ASP A 65 -12.10 18.93 -10.07
CA ASP A 65 -12.37 20.11 -10.90
C ASP A 65 -13.68 20.79 -10.47
N PHE A 66 -13.80 22.11 -10.70
CA PHE A 66 -15.03 22.83 -10.33
C PHE A 66 -16.22 22.32 -11.15
N PRO A 67 -17.31 21.84 -10.51
CA PRO A 67 -18.48 21.35 -11.21
C PRO A 67 -19.10 22.46 -12.07
N THR A 68 -19.38 22.16 -13.33
CA THR A 68 -19.90 23.12 -14.28
C THR A 68 -21.42 23.01 -14.41
N PRO A 69 -22.11 24.08 -14.85
CA PRO A 69 -23.54 23.99 -15.16
C PRO A 69 -23.89 22.96 -16.25
N ALA A 70 -22.92 22.49 -17.03
CA ALA A 70 -23.10 21.43 -18.02
C ALA A 70 -23.31 20.04 -17.39
N ASP A 71 -22.97 19.88 -16.10
CA ASP A 71 -23.03 18.60 -15.39
C ASP A 71 -24.42 18.31 -14.79
N GLY A 72 -25.40 19.22 -14.97
CA GLY A 72 -26.78 19.03 -14.51
C GLY A 72 -26.88 18.83 -12.99
N TRP A 73 -27.52 17.74 -12.55
CA TRP A 73 -27.54 17.35 -11.13
C TRP A 73 -26.16 17.00 -10.58
N GLY A 74 -25.22 16.60 -11.46
CA GLY A 74 -23.81 16.40 -11.15
C GLY A 74 -23.12 17.64 -10.60
N MET A 75 -23.63 18.83 -10.93
CA MET A 75 -23.12 20.09 -10.38
C MET A 75 -23.33 20.16 -8.86
N VAL A 76 -24.50 19.73 -8.39
CA VAL A 76 -24.86 19.78 -6.96
C VAL A 76 -24.12 18.68 -6.19
N THR A 77 -24.01 17.48 -6.76
CA THR A 77 -23.32 16.35 -6.12
C THR A 77 -21.79 16.47 -6.17
N GLY A 78 -21.23 17.24 -7.10
CA GLY A 78 -19.77 17.47 -7.21
C GLY A 78 -19.24 18.62 -6.34
N LEU A 79 -20.11 19.52 -5.86
CA LEU A 79 -19.73 20.67 -5.05
C LEU A 79 -19.08 20.31 -3.70
N PRO A 80 -19.55 19.29 -2.95
CA PRO A 80 -18.92 18.88 -1.70
C PRO A 80 -17.48 18.38 -1.89
N ALA A 81 -17.24 17.58 -2.93
CA ALA A 81 -15.90 17.07 -3.25
C ALA A 81 -14.95 18.20 -3.64
N TRP A 82 -15.38 19.09 -4.56
CA TRP A 82 -14.62 20.28 -4.93
C TRP A 82 -14.31 21.17 -3.72
N ALA A 83 -15.32 21.47 -2.89
CA ALA A 83 -15.17 22.33 -1.73
C ALA A 83 -14.19 21.76 -0.72
N THR A 84 -14.22 20.44 -0.48
CA THR A 84 -13.33 19.74 0.45
C THR A 84 -11.89 19.72 -0.06
N ASP A 85 -11.68 19.41 -1.35
CA ASP A 85 -10.35 19.40 -1.97
C ASP A 85 -9.73 20.80 -2.02
N HIS A 86 -10.55 21.84 -2.16
CA HIS A 86 -10.09 23.22 -2.27
C HIS A 86 -10.04 23.96 -0.92
N LEU A 87 -10.19 23.26 0.21
CA LEU A 87 -9.94 23.84 1.52
C LEU A 87 -8.44 24.16 1.69
N VAL A 88 -8.14 25.46 1.70
CA VAL A 88 -6.83 25.97 2.09
C VAL A 88 -6.52 25.45 3.50
N PHE A 89 -5.30 24.95 3.72
CA PHE A 89 -4.85 24.38 5.00
C PHE A 89 -5.34 22.96 5.36
N ARG A 90 -5.88 22.15 4.43
CA ARG A 90 -6.26 20.75 4.70
C ARG A 90 -5.12 19.93 5.36
N SER A 91 -3.90 20.02 4.84
CA SER A 91 -2.71 19.36 5.43
C SER A 91 -2.42 19.86 6.85
N GLY A 92 -2.48 21.18 7.07
CA GLY A 92 -2.32 21.77 8.40
C GLY A 92 -3.42 21.37 9.39
N ALA A 93 -4.66 21.16 8.91
CA ALA A 93 -5.75 20.65 9.73
C ALA A 93 -5.55 19.19 10.13
N VAL A 94 -5.12 18.33 9.20
CA VAL A 94 -4.72 16.94 9.48
C VAL A 94 -3.62 16.92 10.55
N HIS A 95 -2.55 17.70 10.38
CA HIS A 95 -1.49 17.81 11.38
C HIS A 95 -1.96 18.36 12.73
N ALA A 96 -2.86 19.35 12.74
CA ALA A 96 -3.40 19.91 13.98
C ALA A 96 -4.26 18.88 14.74
N VAL A 97 -5.09 18.12 14.03
CA VAL A 97 -5.90 17.04 14.63
C VAL A 97 -5.00 15.93 15.16
N ASP A 98 -3.98 15.52 14.40
CA ASP A 98 -2.97 14.55 14.87
C ASP A 98 -2.21 15.06 16.10
N TRP A 99 -1.81 16.34 16.11
CA TRP A 99 -1.14 16.95 17.26
C TRP A 99 -2.03 16.95 18.51
N VAL A 100 -3.31 17.33 18.38
CA VAL A 100 -4.29 17.27 19.48
C VAL A 100 -4.45 15.82 19.96
N SER A 101 -4.62 14.88 19.03
CA SER A 101 -4.77 13.45 19.35
C SER A 101 -3.60 12.93 20.18
N ARG A 102 -2.37 13.17 19.72
CA ARG A 102 -1.15 12.74 20.43
C ARG A 102 -0.96 13.43 21.77
N THR A 103 -1.21 14.74 21.83
CA THR A 103 -0.95 15.54 23.02
C THR A 103 -1.93 15.21 24.15
N PHE A 104 -3.19 14.98 23.83
CA PHE A 104 -4.25 14.82 24.83
C PHE A 104 -4.72 13.38 25.03
N PHE A 105 -4.55 12.51 24.03
CA PHE A 105 -5.06 11.14 24.05
C PHE A 105 -3.96 10.08 23.89
N GLY A 106 -2.72 10.48 23.56
CA GLY A 106 -1.59 9.57 23.43
C GLY A 106 -1.67 8.63 22.22
N GLU A 107 -2.66 8.83 21.35
CA GLU A 107 -2.88 8.06 20.14
C GLU A 107 -2.85 8.97 18.91
N SER A 108 -2.52 8.41 17.75
CA SER A 108 -2.57 9.15 16.50
C SER A 108 -4.00 9.40 16.04
N ALA A 109 -4.19 10.47 15.27
CA ALA A 109 -5.51 10.77 14.75
C ALA A 109 -5.93 9.70 13.71
N THR A 110 -7.08 9.08 13.94
CA THR A 110 -7.68 8.16 12.97
C THR A 110 -8.33 8.98 11.86
N PHE A 111 -7.70 9.07 10.70
CA PHE A 111 -8.24 9.79 9.54
C PHE A 111 -9.25 8.98 8.71
N ASP A 112 -9.62 7.77 9.18
CA ASP A 112 -10.43 6.83 8.40
C ASP A 112 -11.61 6.17 9.13
N ARG A 113 -11.94 6.62 10.34
CA ARG A 113 -13.19 6.17 10.97
C ARG A 113 -14.36 6.88 10.30
N GLY A 114 -15.07 6.16 9.43
CA GLY A 114 -16.35 6.60 8.89
C GLY A 114 -17.26 7.17 9.97
N THR A 115 -17.83 8.35 9.70
CA THR A 115 -19.02 8.94 10.33
C THR A 115 -18.97 9.46 11.78
N THR A 116 -17.84 9.50 12.50
CA THR A 116 -17.83 10.02 13.89
C THR A 116 -16.97 11.26 14.15
N GLY A 117 -16.65 12.04 13.11
CA GLY A 117 -16.11 13.39 13.25
C GLY A 117 -17.22 14.46 13.15
N PRO A 118 -17.02 15.69 13.68
CA PRO A 118 -17.96 16.80 13.50
C PRO A 118 -18.04 17.31 12.05
N LEU A 119 -17.17 16.79 11.18
CA LEU A 119 -17.22 17.00 9.74
C LEU A 119 -17.80 15.74 9.09
N PRO A 120 -18.87 15.84 8.28
CA PRO A 120 -19.37 14.71 7.52
C PRO A 120 -18.29 14.26 6.54
N SER A 121 -17.75 13.05 6.73
CA SER A 121 -17.10 12.32 5.64
C SER A 121 -18.20 11.62 4.86
N GLU A 122 -18.39 12.03 3.60
CA GLU A 122 -19.18 11.23 2.67
C GLU A 122 -18.45 9.89 2.40
N PRO A 123 -19.19 8.81 2.11
CA PRO A 123 -18.59 7.66 1.46
C PRO A 123 -17.93 8.18 0.20
N GLU A 124 -16.63 7.90 0.02
CA GLU A 124 -15.98 8.25 -1.24
C GLU A 124 -16.82 7.67 -2.38
N PRO A 125 -17.24 8.50 -3.36
CA PRO A 125 -17.74 7.95 -4.61
C PRO A 125 -16.61 7.07 -5.13
N GLN A 126 -16.90 5.77 -5.32
CA GLN A 126 -15.99 4.78 -5.88
C GLN A 126 -15.17 5.47 -6.96
N ALA A 127 -13.92 5.78 -6.62
CA ALA A 127 -13.00 6.27 -7.62
C ALA A 127 -12.99 5.18 -8.69
N PRO A 128 -13.08 5.51 -9.99
CA PRO A 128 -12.59 4.58 -10.99
C PRO A 128 -11.21 4.15 -10.50
N ILE A 129 -10.88 2.85 -10.60
CA ILE A 129 -9.55 2.35 -10.29
C ILE A 129 -8.55 3.22 -11.09
N VAL A 130 -8.02 4.26 -10.45
CA VAL A 130 -6.99 5.11 -11.00
C VAL A 130 -5.72 4.43 -10.57
N ASP A 131 -5.09 3.91 -11.59
CA ASP A 131 -3.89 3.10 -11.59
C ASP A 131 -2.70 3.97 -11.11
N ASP A 132 -2.53 4.05 -9.79
CA ASP A 132 -1.55 4.90 -9.09
C ASP A 132 -0.15 4.27 -9.11
N GLY A 133 0.42 4.18 -10.31
CA GLY A 133 1.85 3.94 -10.51
C GLY A 133 2.37 2.54 -10.11
N PRO A 134 3.58 2.19 -10.55
CA PRO A 134 4.20 0.92 -10.21
C PRO A 134 4.69 0.98 -8.76
N GLY A 135 3.89 0.48 -7.81
CA GLY A 135 4.31 0.30 -6.41
C GLY A 135 3.36 0.84 -5.34
N SER A 136 2.12 1.18 -5.66
CA SER A 136 1.15 1.57 -4.64
C SER A 136 0.83 0.39 -3.71
N THR A 137 0.95 0.64 -2.41
CA THR A 137 0.44 -0.23 -1.36
C THR A 137 -1.07 -0.07 -1.32
N GLU A 138 -1.78 -0.89 -2.10
CA GLU A 138 -3.23 -0.86 -2.18
C GLU A 138 -3.84 -1.42 -0.89
N TRP A 139 -4.45 -0.56 -0.08
CA TRP A 139 -5.42 -0.99 0.91
C TRP A 139 -6.67 -1.45 0.13
N PRO A 140 -7.17 -2.68 0.30
CA PRO A 140 -8.37 -3.10 -0.41
C PRO A 140 -9.53 -2.14 -0.09
N ASP A 141 -10.37 -1.79 -1.08
CA ASP A 141 -11.53 -0.90 -0.94
C ASP A 141 -12.57 -1.33 0.12
N GLN A 142 -12.33 -2.48 0.77
CA GLN A 142 -13.09 -2.98 1.89
C GLN A 142 -12.70 -2.25 3.19
N GLN A 143 -13.71 -1.72 3.88
CA GLN A 143 -13.51 -1.18 5.22
C GLN A 143 -13.28 -2.31 6.22
N TYR A 144 -12.20 -2.23 7.00
CA TYR A 144 -11.88 -3.16 8.08
C TYR A 144 -12.09 -2.45 9.43
N PRO A 145 -13.34 -2.34 9.89
CA PRO A 145 -13.66 -1.61 11.11
C PRO A 145 -12.93 -2.23 12.31
N GLY A 146 -12.17 -1.41 13.02
CA GLY A 146 -11.40 -1.85 14.18
C GLY A 146 -9.90 -2.04 13.91
N TYR A 147 -9.48 -2.08 12.65
CA TYR A 147 -8.06 -2.09 12.28
C TYR A 147 -7.58 -0.71 11.86
N LEU A 148 -6.28 -0.47 12.01
CA LEU A 148 -5.63 0.77 11.58
C LEU A 148 -4.99 0.57 10.22
N ARG A 149 -5.03 1.59 9.34
CA ARG A 149 -4.36 1.52 8.03
C ARG A 149 -2.83 1.49 8.13
N VAL A 150 -2.31 2.20 9.11
CA VAL A 150 -0.89 2.22 9.45
C VAL A 150 -0.76 2.01 10.95
N LEU A 151 0.08 1.07 11.36
CA LEU A 151 0.48 0.91 12.76
C LEU A 151 1.73 1.74 12.99
N GLU A 152 1.66 2.70 13.90
CA GLU A 152 2.83 3.46 14.35
C GLU A 152 3.56 2.66 15.43
N GLY A 153 4.74 2.15 15.07
CA GLY A 153 5.63 1.44 15.95
C GLY A 153 6.58 2.35 16.72
N ASN A 154 7.47 1.72 17.47
CA ASN A 154 8.52 2.36 18.24
C ASN A 154 9.60 2.94 17.30
N GLU A 155 10.34 3.94 17.78
CA GLU A 155 11.50 4.54 17.08
C GLU A 155 11.20 5.07 15.67
N GLY A 156 9.93 5.44 15.40
CA GLY A 156 9.49 5.98 14.12
C GLY A 156 9.27 4.93 13.03
N TRP A 157 9.23 3.64 13.37
CA TRP A 157 8.80 2.60 12.45
C TRP A 157 7.31 2.70 12.16
N LEU A 158 6.92 2.60 10.90
CA LEU A 158 5.53 2.49 10.47
C LEU A 158 5.29 1.10 9.92
N TYR A 159 4.12 0.50 10.09
CA TYR A 159 3.78 -0.78 9.49
C TYR A 159 2.48 -0.69 8.72
N PHE A 160 2.38 -1.46 7.64
CA PHE A 160 1.14 -1.51 6.88
C PHE A 160 0.12 -2.33 7.65
N GLY A 161 -1.04 -1.76 7.95
CA GLY A 161 -2.05 -2.42 8.76
C GLY A 161 -2.62 -3.68 8.11
N TYR A 162 -2.55 -3.77 6.78
CA TYR A 162 -3.05 -4.93 6.06
C TYR A 162 -2.22 -6.19 6.34
N ASP A 163 -0.96 -6.05 6.79
CA ASP A 163 -0.16 -7.17 7.31
C ASP A 163 -0.90 -7.98 8.40
N VAL A 164 -1.76 -7.31 9.17
CA VAL A 164 -2.59 -7.91 10.24
C VAL A 164 -3.94 -8.34 9.66
N VAL A 165 -4.62 -7.41 8.99
CA VAL A 165 -5.98 -7.63 8.45
C VAL A 165 -6.01 -8.85 7.53
N ALA A 166 -5.05 -8.99 6.61
CA ALA A 166 -5.07 -10.05 5.63
C ALA A 166 -4.98 -11.45 6.24
N LYS A 167 -4.45 -11.56 7.46
CA LYS A 167 -4.34 -12.82 8.20
C LYS A 167 -5.58 -13.07 9.07
N CYS A 168 -6.13 -12.01 9.66
CA CYS A 168 -7.24 -12.10 10.61
C CYS A 168 -8.63 -12.09 9.96
N GLU A 169 -8.76 -11.39 8.84
CA GLU A 169 -9.99 -11.28 8.05
C GLU A 169 -9.68 -11.54 6.57
N PRO A 170 -9.19 -12.74 6.21
CA PRO A 170 -8.86 -13.06 4.83
C PRO A 170 -10.14 -13.15 3.98
N ALA A 171 -10.04 -12.80 2.70
CA ALA A 171 -11.15 -12.91 1.75
C ALA A 171 -11.57 -14.36 1.51
N GLN A 172 -10.64 -15.31 1.70
CA GLN A 172 -10.90 -16.75 1.67
C GLN A 172 -9.93 -17.49 2.60
N PRO A 173 -10.29 -18.68 3.10
CA PRO A 173 -9.41 -19.49 3.94
C PRO A 173 -8.06 -19.81 3.27
N LEU A 174 -6.97 -19.82 4.04
CA LEU A 174 -5.62 -20.12 3.53
C LEU A 174 -5.55 -21.45 2.77
N VAL A 175 -6.27 -22.48 3.24
CA VAL A 175 -6.33 -23.80 2.58
C VAL A 175 -6.88 -23.72 1.15
N ASP A 176 -7.81 -22.80 0.90
CA ASP A 176 -8.39 -22.59 -0.42
C ASP A 176 -7.41 -21.83 -1.33
N THR A 177 -6.72 -20.81 -0.79
CA THR A 177 -5.62 -20.12 -1.48
C THR A 177 -4.51 -21.10 -1.89
N ILE A 178 -4.05 -21.95 -0.97
CA ILE A 178 -3.01 -22.97 -1.24
C ILE A 178 -3.49 -23.96 -2.32
N ARG A 179 -4.77 -24.36 -2.28
CA ARG A 179 -5.33 -25.24 -3.31
C ARG A 179 -5.26 -24.60 -4.69
N GLN A 180 -5.67 -23.33 -4.82
CA GLN A 180 -5.63 -22.60 -6.09
C GLN A 180 -4.19 -22.41 -6.60
N LEU A 181 -3.25 -22.06 -5.71
CA LEU A 181 -1.83 -22.01 -6.05
C LEU A 181 -1.31 -23.35 -6.61
N ASN A 182 -1.68 -24.46 -5.96
CA ASN A 182 -1.26 -25.79 -6.41
C ASN A 182 -1.89 -26.17 -7.75
N LEU A 183 -3.10 -25.69 -8.08
CA LEU A 183 -3.67 -25.86 -9.43
C LEU A 183 -2.84 -25.14 -10.49
N ILE A 184 -2.37 -23.92 -10.20
CA ILE A 184 -1.51 -23.15 -11.12
C ILE A 184 -0.16 -23.85 -11.29
N ARG A 185 0.48 -24.24 -10.18
CA ARG A 185 1.71 -25.04 -10.19
C ARG A 185 1.57 -26.26 -11.09
N ASP A 186 0.54 -27.05 -10.85
CA ASP A 186 0.24 -28.26 -11.60
C ASP A 186 0.10 -28.00 -13.10
N VAL A 187 -0.63 -26.95 -13.48
CA VAL A 187 -0.85 -26.57 -14.89
C VAL A 187 0.46 -26.16 -15.55
N VAL A 188 1.29 -25.39 -14.86
CA VAL A 188 2.62 -24.97 -15.34
C VAL A 188 3.55 -26.17 -15.47
N GLU A 189 3.70 -26.98 -14.43
CA GLU A 189 4.62 -28.12 -14.39
C GLU A 189 4.24 -29.21 -15.40
N ARG A 190 2.93 -29.51 -15.57
CA ARG A 190 2.46 -30.45 -16.61
C ARG A 190 2.73 -29.97 -18.03
N SER A 191 2.96 -28.67 -18.23
CA SER A 191 3.35 -28.11 -19.53
C SER A 191 4.84 -28.25 -19.84
N GLY A 192 5.63 -28.84 -18.92
CA GLY A 192 7.08 -29.00 -19.02
C GLY A 192 7.89 -27.81 -18.52
N ARG A 193 7.24 -26.81 -17.92
CA ARG A 193 7.89 -25.61 -17.36
C ARG A 193 8.25 -25.83 -15.89
N GLU A 194 9.28 -25.17 -15.42
CA GLU A 194 9.57 -25.13 -13.98
C GLU A 194 8.72 -24.04 -13.30
N PHE A 195 8.12 -24.37 -12.16
CA PHE A 195 7.38 -23.42 -11.33
C PHE A 195 8.09 -23.14 -10.01
N VAL A 196 8.30 -21.87 -9.69
CA VAL A 196 8.89 -21.41 -8.44
C VAL A 196 7.95 -20.43 -7.75
N LEU A 197 7.48 -20.79 -6.55
CA LEU A 197 6.74 -19.88 -5.68
C LEU A 197 7.70 -19.24 -4.69
N VAL A 198 7.78 -17.91 -4.71
CA VAL A 198 8.52 -17.12 -3.74
C VAL A 198 7.55 -16.20 -3.00
N VAL A 199 7.66 -16.20 -1.67
CA VAL A 199 6.79 -15.38 -0.82
C VAL A 199 7.68 -14.40 -0.06
N PRO A 200 7.72 -13.11 -0.43
CA PRO A 200 8.33 -12.09 0.40
C PRO A 200 7.60 -11.97 1.74
N PRO A 201 8.30 -12.04 2.86
CA PRO A 201 7.66 -11.87 4.16
C PRO A 201 7.26 -10.43 4.41
N ASP A 202 6.20 -10.25 5.19
CA ASP A 202 5.77 -8.93 5.63
C ASP A 202 6.80 -8.30 6.57
N LYS A 203 6.80 -6.97 6.62
CA LYS A 203 7.68 -6.23 7.52
C LYS A 203 7.35 -6.54 8.99
N SER A 204 6.07 -6.68 9.32
CA SER A 204 5.61 -7.11 10.64
C SER A 204 6.14 -8.48 11.06
N THR A 205 6.35 -9.41 10.11
CA THR A 205 6.92 -10.74 10.35
C THR A 205 8.45 -10.69 10.57
N MET A 206 9.16 -9.87 9.79
CA MET A 206 10.63 -9.83 9.80
C MET A 206 11.22 -8.85 10.80
N VAL A 207 10.47 -7.81 11.15
CA VAL A 207 10.91 -6.74 12.04
C VAL A 207 9.87 -6.49 13.14
N PRO A 208 9.44 -7.51 13.93
CA PRO A 208 8.40 -7.33 14.93
C PRO A 208 8.84 -6.50 16.15
N GLN A 209 10.14 -6.35 16.40
CA GLN A 209 10.69 -5.71 17.60
C GLN A 209 10.38 -4.21 17.72
N PHE A 210 10.00 -3.55 16.61
CA PHE A 210 9.55 -2.15 16.64
C PHE A 210 8.03 -2.01 16.53
N LEU A 211 7.24 -3.09 16.49
CA LEU A 211 5.79 -2.99 16.59
C LEU A 211 5.39 -2.40 17.97
N PRO A 212 4.25 -1.71 18.06
CA PRO A 212 3.73 -1.28 19.36
C PRO A 212 3.40 -2.51 20.22
N GLY A 213 3.47 -2.35 21.55
CA GLY A 213 3.27 -3.47 22.48
C GLY A 213 1.87 -4.11 22.40
N ASP A 214 0.88 -3.33 21.95
CA ASP A 214 -0.49 -3.78 21.72
C ASP A 214 -1.08 -3.04 20.50
N TYR A 215 -1.95 -3.72 19.75
CA TYR A 215 -2.69 -3.18 18.61
C TYR A 215 -3.84 -4.12 18.21
N PRO A 216 -4.89 -3.59 17.55
CA PRO A 216 -6.01 -4.42 17.10
C PRO A 216 -5.56 -5.59 16.22
N GLY A 217 -5.95 -6.81 16.59
CA GLY A 217 -5.63 -8.03 15.86
C GLY A 217 -4.26 -8.63 16.15
N LYS A 218 -3.49 -8.09 17.12
CA LYS A 218 -2.16 -8.61 17.46
C LYS A 218 -2.12 -10.13 17.70
N ASP A 219 -2.89 -10.63 18.66
CA ASP A 219 -2.85 -12.06 19.04
C ASP A 219 -3.25 -12.97 17.88
N CYS A 220 -4.21 -12.52 17.07
CA CYS A 220 -4.62 -13.21 15.85
C CYS A 220 -3.48 -13.21 14.83
N ALA A 221 -2.90 -12.06 14.49
CA ALA A 221 -1.85 -11.98 13.50
C ALA A 221 -0.60 -12.77 13.90
N ASP A 222 -0.23 -12.81 15.18
CA ASP A 222 0.87 -13.65 15.67
C ASP A 222 0.58 -15.14 15.38
N THR A 223 -0.61 -15.61 15.75
CA THR A 223 -1.04 -17.01 15.56
C THR A 223 -1.14 -17.40 14.08
N GLU A 224 -1.82 -16.56 13.30
CA GLU A 224 -2.07 -16.79 11.88
C GLU A 224 -0.79 -16.65 11.04
N SER A 225 0.16 -15.77 11.42
CA SER A 225 1.47 -15.70 10.73
C SER A 225 2.25 -17.00 10.90
N GLU A 226 2.28 -17.57 12.10
CA GLU A 226 2.96 -18.86 12.34
C GLU A 226 2.31 -20.00 11.55
N GLN A 227 0.97 -20.03 11.51
CA GLN A 227 0.22 -21.00 10.71
C GLN A 227 0.47 -20.82 9.22
N PHE A 228 0.37 -19.59 8.71
CA PHE A 228 0.60 -19.24 7.32
C PHE A 228 1.95 -19.77 6.84
N TRP A 229 3.02 -19.43 7.55
CA TRP A 229 4.36 -19.82 7.14
C TRP A 229 4.61 -21.31 7.20
N ARG A 230 4.03 -22.01 8.17
CA ARG A 230 4.07 -23.47 8.24
C ARG A 230 3.36 -24.09 7.04
N GLU A 231 2.17 -23.63 6.70
CA GLU A 231 1.36 -24.22 5.63
C GLU A 231 1.87 -23.86 4.24
N VAL A 232 2.25 -22.61 3.98
CA VAL A 232 2.71 -22.18 2.66
C VAL A 232 4.03 -22.87 2.26
N THR A 233 4.91 -23.13 3.23
CA THR A 233 6.17 -23.84 2.98
C THR A 233 5.95 -25.34 2.80
N LEU A 234 5.14 -25.98 3.67
CA LEU A 234 4.91 -27.43 3.63
C LEU A 234 3.94 -27.88 2.53
N LEU A 235 2.86 -27.12 2.29
CA LEU A 235 1.75 -27.53 1.42
C LEU A 235 1.78 -26.85 0.05
N ALA A 236 2.27 -25.61 -0.03
CA ALA A 236 2.41 -24.89 -1.30
C ALA A 236 3.85 -24.92 -1.85
N GLY A 237 4.83 -25.46 -1.11
CA GLY A 237 6.23 -25.55 -1.55
C GLY A 237 6.86 -24.18 -1.83
N ALA A 238 6.46 -23.14 -1.09
CA ALA A 238 7.04 -21.81 -1.22
C ALA A 238 8.48 -21.77 -0.71
N MET A 239 9.32 -20.98 -1.38
CA MET A 239 10.66 -20.66 -0.90
C MET A 239 10.58 -19.78 0.35
N ASP A 240 11.07 -20.28 1.49
CA ASP A 240 11.14 -19.52 2.74
C ASP A 240 12.37 -18.61 2.76
N LEU A 241 12.15 -17.31 2.53
CA LEU A 241 13.21 -16.30 2.55
C LEU A 241 13.60 -15.85 3.97
N ARG A 242 12.79 -16.12 4.99
CA ARG A 242 12.98 -15.52 6.33
C ARG A 242 14.33 -15.86 6.96
N PRO A 243 14.84 -17.12 6.91
CA PRO A 243 16.16 -17.43 7.47
C PRO A 243 17.30 -16.69 6.74
N LEU A 244 17.18 -16.58 5.42
CA LEU A 244 18.17 -15.92 4.56
C LEU A 244 18.19 -14.41 4.82
N LEU A 245 17.01 -13.78 4.91
CA LEU A 245 16.87 -12.36 5.23
C LEU A 245 17.35 -12.03 6.65
N ARG A 246 17.09 -12.89 7.65
CA ARG A 246 17.63 -12.71 9.02
C ARG A 246 19.16 -12.77 9.03
N THR A 247 19.74 -13.78 8.39
CA THR A 247 21.19 -13.93 8.28
C THR A 247 21.84 -12.72 7.60
N ALA A 248 21.20 -12.22 6.55
CA ALA A 248 21.67 -11.03 5.84
C ALA A 248 21.53 -9.76 6.72
N ALA A 249 20.43 -9.59 7.44
CA ALA A 249 20.24 -8.49 8.39
C ALA A 249 21.33 -8.48 9.47
N ASP A 250 21.61 -9.64 10.09
CA ASP A 250 22.63 -9.79 11.12
C ASP A 250 24.03 -9.42 10.60
N ARG A 251 24.37 -9.88 9.39
CA ARG A 251 25.64 -9.56 8.73
C ARG A 251 25.78 -8.06 8.41
N ARG A 252 24.67 -7.39 8.09
CA ARG A 252 24.65 -5.95 7.74
C ARG A 252 24.53 -5.05 8.96
N GLY A 253 24.05 -5.56 10.09
CA GLY A 253 23.83 -4.80 11.32
C GLY A 253 22.60 -3.89 11.27
N HIS A 254 21.66 -4.13 10.35
CA HIS A 254 20.39 -3.40 10.26
C HIS A 254 19.29 -4.27 9.64
N PRO A 255 18.00 -4.01 9.94
CA PRO A 255 16.89 -4.66 9.26
C PRO A 255 16.90 -4.41 7.75
N LEU A 256 16.42 -5.38 6.97
CA LEU A 256 16.33 -5.28 5.51
C LEU A 256 14.97 -4.73 5.04
N TYR A 257 14.39 -3.83 5.83
CA TYR A 257 13.15 -3.12 5.53
C TYR A 257 13.32 -1.65 5.82
N TYR A 258 12.63 -0.82 5.06
CA TYR A 258 12.60 0.61 5.32
C TYR A 258 11.76 0.92 6.57
N ARG A 259 12.17 1.97 7.28
CA ARG A 259 11.55 2.35 8.55
C ARG A 259 10.10 2.79 8.35
N GLU A 260 9.87 3.68 7.40
CA GLU A 260 8.59 4.32 7.15
C GLU A 260 7.85 3.71 5.95
N ASP A 261 8.40 2.67 5.31
CA ASP A 261 7.83 2.10 4.09
C ASP A 261 7.55 0.60 4.23
N SER A 262 6.46 0.09 3.64
CA SER A 262 6.04 -1.30 3.78
C SER A 262 7.02 -2.33 3.17
N HIS A 263 7.92 -1.90 2.29
CA HIS A 263 8.79 -2.77 1.51
C HIS A 263 10.14 -3.05 2.15
N TRP A 264 10.78 -4.12 1.67
CA TRP A 264 12.19 -4.39 1.97
C TRP A 264 13.11 -3.31 1.40
N THR A 265 14.34 -3.25 1.89
CA THR A 265 15.40 -2.47 1.23
C THR A 265 15.91 -3.21 -0.01
N HIS A 266 16.68 -2.52 -0.84
CA HIS A 266 17.45 -3.14 -1.92
C HIS A 266 18.39 -4.26 -1.46
N ASP A 267 18.82 -4.27 -0.20
CA ASP A 267 19.53 -5.42 0.38
C ASP A 267 18.64 -6.66 0.40
N GLY A 268 17.42 -6.55 0.94
CA GLY A 268 16.47 -7.65 1.02
C GLY A 268 16.04 -8.13 -0.36
N ALA A 269 15.79 -7.18 -1.28
CA ALA A 269 15.46 -7.49 -2.67
C ALA A 269 16.57 -8.28 -3.38
N LEU A 270 17.84 -7.89 -3.20
CA LEU A 270 18.97 -8.60 -3.79
C LEU A 270 19.15 -10.01 -3.22
N GLU A 271 18.87 -10.19 -1.93
CA GLU A 271 18.88 -11.49 -1.28
C GLU A 271 17.79 -12.42 -1.85
N MET A 272 16.59 -11.90 -2.17
CA MET A 272 15.58 -12.67 -2.94
C MET A 272 16.11 -13.07 -4.32
N VAL A 273 16.70 -12.14 -5.08
CA VAL A 273 17.20 -12.42 -6.44
C VAL A 273 18.28 -13.49 -6.43
N ARG A 274 19.20 -13.44 -5.46
CA ARG A 274 20.21 -14.48 -5.25
C ARG A 274 19.57 -15.83 -4.93
N ALA A 275 18.62 -15.86 -3.98
CA ALA A 275 17.92 -17.10 -3.60
C ALA A 275 17.15 -17.70 -4.78
N LEU A 276 16.51 -16.86 -5.59
CA LEU A 276 15.79 -17.28 -6.78
C LEU A 276 16.72 -17.90 -7.83
N ALA A 277 17.85 -17.25 -8.13
CA ALA A 277 18.86 -17.80 -9.03
C ALA A 277 19.38 -19.16 -8.55
N GLU A 278 19.70 -19.29 -7.26
CA GLU A 278 20.13 -20.56 -6.65
C GLU A 278 19.03 -21.64 -6.67
N ARG A 279 17.75 -21.24 -6.57
CA ARG A 279 16.62 -22.19 -6.66
C ARG A 279 16.48 -22.75 -8.07
N VAL A 280 16.77 -21.95 -9.10
CA VAL A 280 16.68 -22.37 -10.51
C VAL A 280 17.91 -23.15 -10.94
N GLU A 281 19.11 -22.68 -10.59
CA GLU A 281 20.38 -23.34 -10.89
C GLU A 281 21.33 -23.26 -9.68
N PRO A 282 21.41 -24.33 -8.86
CA PRO A 282 22.27 -24.33 -7.68
C PRO A 282 23.75 -24.09 -8.00
N GLY A 283 24.36 -23.18 -7.26
CA GLY A 283 25.75 -22.75 -7.40
C GLY A 283 25.98 -21.65 -8.44
N VAL A 284 24.94 -21.20 -9.16
CA VAL A 284 25.07 -20.16 -10.19
C VAL A 284 25.59 -18.84 -9.61
N THR A 285 25.27 -18.52 -8.35
CA THR A 285 25.68 -17.24 -7.74
C THR A 285 27.07 -17.27 -7.09
N ARG A 286 27.80 -18.39 -7.21
CA ARG A 286 29.10 -18.62 -6.54
C ARG A 286 30.14 -17.54 -6.84
N ASP A 287 30.19 -17.06 -8.08
CA ASP A 287 31.18 -16.09 -8.54
C ASP A 287 30.66 -14.64 -8.55
N TRP A 288 29.43 -14.39 -8.07
CA TRP A 288 28.84 -13.06 -8.02
C TRP A 288 29.67 -12.09 -7.17
N GLN A 289 30.02 -10.96 -7.76
CA GLN A 289 30.57 -9.82 -7.02
C GLN A 289 29.50 -8.75 -6.87
N VAL A 290 29.20 -8.40 -5.62
CA VAL A 290 28.23 -7.38 -5.26
C VAL A 290 28.96 -6.23 -4.59
N THR A 291 28.85 -5.03 -5.17
CA THR A 291 29.47 -3.82 -4.61
C THR A 291 28.42 -2.74 -4.43
N PRO A 292 28.37 -2.05 -3.27
CA PRO A 292 27.45 -0.94 -3.09
C PRO A 292 27.81 0.21 -4.04
N ASN A 293 26.78 0.87 -4.57
CA ASN A 293 26.97 2.16 -5.23
C ASN A 293 27.35 3.23 -4.21
N ALA A 294 28.15 4.20 -4.65
CA ALA A 294 28.53 5.33 -3.81
C ALA A 294 27.34 6.25 -3.51
N ASP A 295 26.47 6.44 -4.50
CA ASP A 295 25.27 7.25 -4.38
C ASP A 295 24.13 6.47 -3.73
N LYS A 296 23.37 7.16 -2.89
CA LYS A 296 22.13 6.63 -2.31
C LYS A 296 20.95 7.06 -3.16
N LEU A 297 20.01 6.15 -3.35
CA LEU A 297 18.73 6.47 -3.97
C LEU A 297 17.81 7.08 -2.90
N VAL A 298 17.16 8.19 -3.22
CA VAL A 298 16.15 8.83 -2.37
C VAL A 298 14.83 8.83 -3.11
N PHE A 299 13.77 8.35 -2.45
CA PHE A 299 12.43 8.26 -3.02
C PHE A 299 11.37 8.34 -1.91
N PRO A 300 10.12 8.72 -2.20
CA PRO A 300 9.07 8.80 -1.20
C PRO A 300 8.81 7.44 -0.53
N ALA A 301 8.56 7.44 0.78
CA ALA A 301 8.06 6.28 1.51
C ALA A 301 6.53 6.18 1.36
N ASP A 302 6.00 4.95 1.31
CA ASP A 302 4.58 4.70 1.02
C ASP A 302 3.62 4.94 2.22
N LEU A 303 4.01 4.60 3.46
CA LEU A 303 3.10 4.70 4.62
C LEU A 303 2.86 6.12 5.17
N PRO A 304 3.80 7.09 5.11
CA PRO A 304 3.56 8.44 5.63
C PRO A 304 2.37 9.12 4.97
N ALA A 305 2.16 8.92 3.67
CA ALA A 305 1.05 9.53 2.93
C ALA A 305 -0.31 9.09 3.50
N LEU A 306 -0.43 7.84 3.95
CA LEU A 306 -1.65 7.30 4.59
C LEU A 306 -1.96 7.93 5.95
N LEU A 307 -0.99 8.64 6.54
CA LEU A 307 -1.11 9.44 7.75
C LEU A 307 -1.18 10.96 7.45
N GLY A 308 -1.27 11.35 6.18
CA GLY A 308 -1.19 12.75 5.76
C GLY A 308 0.17 13.39 6.04
N ARG A 309 1.24 12.59 6.01
CA ARG A 309 2.64 13.00 6.20
C ARG A 309 3.45 12.75 4.95
N THR A 310 4.62 13.36 4.89
CA THR A 310 5.66 13.03 3.92
C THR A 310 6.77 12.27 4.60
N GLY A 311 7.38 11.32 3.91
CA GLY A 311 8.61 10.66 4.35
C GLY A 311 9.39 10.15 3.15
N GLU A 312 10.66 9.84 3.36
CA GLU A 312 11.58 9.45 2.30
C GLU A 312 12.36 8.20 2.72
N ASN A 313 12.51 7.28 1.77
CA ASN A 313 13.45 6.19 1.85
C ASN A 313 14.80 6.65 1.34
N ILE A 314 15.85 6.36 2.11
CA ILE A 314 17.24 6.53 1.69
C ILE A 314 17.84 5.14 1.55
N SER A 315 18.07 4.71 0.31
CA SER A 315 18.54 3.35 0.04
C SER A 315 19.95 3.30 -0.51
N ALA A 316 20.75 2.38 0.04
CA ALA A 316 21.86 1.85 -0.72
C ALA A 316 21.34 1.11 -1.95
N THR A 317 22.08 1.18 -3.05
CA THR A 317 21.87 0.35 -4.24
C THR A 317 23.16 -0.42 -4.52
N TYR A 318 23.09 -1.39 -5.42
CA TYR A 318 24.18 -2.35 -5.63
C TYR A 318 24.45 -2.53 -7.11
N GLN A 319 25.71 -2.73 -7.44
CA GLN A 319 26.16 -3.30 -8.71
C GLN A 319 26.31 -4.80 -8.51
N VAL A 320 25.91 -5.58 -9.51
CA VAL A 320 26.03 -7.04 -9.49
C VAL A 320 26.76 -7.47 -10.75
N ARG A 321 27.91 -8.10 -10.55
CA ARG A 321 28.77 -8.64 -11.61
C ARG A 321 28.75 -10.17 -11.52
N PRO A 322 27.99 -10.88 -12.36
CA PRO A 322 27.73 -12.30 -12.18
C PRO A 322 28.99 -13.18 -12.27
N ASP A 323 29.95 -12.77 -13.10
CA ASP A 323 31.25 -13.42 -13.33
C ASP A 323 32.43 -12.56 -12.86
N GLY A 324 32.17 -11.48 -12.11
CA GLY A 324 33.15 -10.47 -11.74
C GLY A 324 33.54 -9.48 -12.85
N GLY A 325 32.95 -9.60 -14.04
CA GLY A 325 33.16 -8.72 -15.19
C GLY A 325 32.37 -7.41 -15.12
N ALA A 326 31.44 -7.22 -16.06
CA ALA A 326 30.63 -6.01 -16.13
C ALA A 326 29.48 -6.03 -15.11
N ASP A 327 29.11 -4.85 -14.62
CA ASP A 327 27.85 -4.67 -13.88
C ASP A 327 26.67 -4.91 -14.82
N ARG A 328 25.68 -5.66 -14.35
CA ARG A 328 24.47 -6.04 -15.09
C ARG A 328 23.20 -5.54 -14.41
N THR A 329 23.30 -4.64 -13.45
CA THR A 329 22.12 -4.03 -12.82
C THR A 329 21.53 -2.92 -13.68
N GLU A 330 20.20 -2.79 -13.68
CA GLU A 330 19.49 -1.80 -14.50
C GLU A 330 18.49 -1.00 -13.66
N PHE A 331 18.84 0.25 -13.33
CA PHE A 331 17.92 1.17 -12.66
C PHE A 331 17.18 2.03 -13.67
N ARG A 332 15.89 1.77 -13.85
CA ARG A 332 14.97 2.53 -14.73
C ARG A 332 13.56 2.54 -14.14
N ALA A 333 12.64 3.27 -14.79
CA ALA A 333 11.22 3.16 -14.46
C ALA A 333 10.68 1.79 -14.93
N TRP A 334 10.10 1.03 -14.00
CA TRP A 334 9.53 -0.30 -14.26
C TRP A 334 8.01 -0.22 -14.18
N ASP A 335 7.32 -0.23 -15.32
CA ASP A 335 5.86 -0.37 -15.37
C ASP A 335 5.48 -1.85 -15.55
N LEU A 336 5.32 -2.57 -14.44
CA LEU A 336 5.01 -4.01 -14.47
C LEU A 336 3.60 -4.32 -14.94
N ARG A 337 2.73 -3.34 -15.23
CA ARG A 337 1.39 -3.63 -15.80
C ARG A 337 1.50 -4.19 -17.22
N LYS A 338 2.65 -3.97 -17.87
CA LYS A 338 3.03 -4.52 -19.18
C LYS A 338 4.25 -5.41 -19.01
N PRO A 339 4.41 -6.45 -19.86
CA PRO A 339 5.59 -7.30 -19.79
C PRO A 339 6.84 -6.50 -20.15
N ILE A 340 7.81 -6.49 -19.25
CA ILE A 340 9.12 -5.88 -19.46
C ILE A 340 10.14 -7.00 -19.61
N ARG A 341 10.56 -7.23 -20.85
CA ARG A 341 11.61 -8.21 -21.17
C ARG A 341 12.97 -7.53 -21.22
N THR A 342 13.93 -8.09 -20.49
CA THR A 342 15.35 -7.74 -20.57
C THR A 342 16.13 -8.95 -21.03
N THR A 343 16.99 -8.75 -22.02
CA THR A 343 17.89 -9.77 -22.56
C THR A 343 19.32 -9.28 -22.50
N GLU A 344 20.19 -10.09 -21.90
CA GLU A 344 21.62 -9.84 -21.75
C GLU A 344 22.41 -10.93 -22.49
N MET A 345 23.66 -10.63 -22.85
CA MET A 345 24.58 -11.66 -23.33
C MET A 345 24.85 -12.66 -22.18
N PRO A 346 24.55 -13.96 -22.35
CA PRO A 346 24.80 -14.95 -21.32
C PRO A 346 26.27 -14.96 -20.88
N THR A 347 26.50 -14.92 -19.57
CA THR A 347 27.83 -15.16 -18.97
C THR A 347 27.72 -16.13 -17.80
N ASN A 348 28.86 -16.59 -17.30
CA ASN A 348 28.92 -17.42 -16.11
C ASN A 348 28.24 -16.71 -14.94
N GLY A 349 27.46 -17.47 -14.18
CA GLY A 349 26.70 -16.95 -13.06
C GLY A 349 25.37 -16.30 -13.42
N MET A 350 24.88 -16.48 -14.65
CA MET A 350 23.52 -16.13 -15.05
C MET A 350 22.70 -17.36 -15.38
N ILE A 351 21.40 -17.32 -15.06
CA ILE A 351 20.41 -18.26 -15.57
C ILE A 351 20.14 -17.95 -17.04
N THR A 352 20.30 -18.96 -17.90
CA THR A 352 20.13 -18.80 -19.35
C THR A 352 18.77 -19.20 -19.90
N ARG A 353 17.99 -19.93 -19.08
CA ARG A 353 16.63 -20.34 -19.42
C ARG A 353 15.69 -19.13 -19.38
N PRO A 354 14.88 -18.86 -20.43
CA PRO A 354 13.91 -17.79 -20.43
C PRO A 354 12.99 -17.88 -19.21
N THR A 355 13.01 -16.83 -18.39
CA THR A 355 12.31 -16.78 -17.10
C THR A 355 11.27 -15.67 -17.10
N VAL A 356 10.05 -15.95 -16.67
CA VAL A 356 9.07 -14.92 -16.31
C VAL A 356 8.99 -14.80 -14.79
N VAL A 357 9.02 -13.57 -14.29
CA VAL A 357 8.72 -13.22 -12.90
C VAL A 357 7.39 -12.50 -12.87
N LEU A 358 6.36 -13.20 -12.40
CA LEU A 358 5.05 -12.64 -12.08
C LEU A 358 5.10 -12.14 -10.63
N GLY A 359 5.08 -10.82 -10.41
CA GLY A 359 5.31 -10.24 -9.08
C GLY A 359 4.34 -9.13 -8.70
N ASP A 360 4.56 -8.55 -7.53
CA ASP A 360 3.94 -7.31 -7.05
C ASP A 360 4.99 -6.23 -6.78
N SER A 361 4.69 -5.30 -5.88
CA SER A 361 5.58 -4.19 -5.52
C SER A 361 6.86 -4.64 -4.82
N PHE A 362 6.91 -5.84 -4.24
CA PHE A 362 8.16 -6.43 -3.77
C PHE A 362 9.08 -6.82 -4.93
N GLY A 363 8.50 -7.41 -5.98
CA GLY A 363 9.18 -7.67 -7.25
C GLY A 363 9.76 -6.41 -7.91
N LEU A 364 9.08 -5.26 -7.80
CA LEU A 364 9.62 -3.97 -8.28
C LEU A 364 10.94 -3.58 -7.61
N GLY A 365 11.08 -3.80 -6.29
CA GLY A 365 12.34 -3.54 -5.58
C GLY A 365 13.49 -4.45 -6.03
N ALA A 366 13.16 -5.64 -6.52
CA ALA A 366 14.11 -6.62 -7.07
C ALA A 366 14.40 -6.43 -8.56
N ALA A 367 13.53 -5.74 -9.29
CA ALA A 367 13.60 -5.52 -10.73
C ALA A 367 14.99 -5.10 -11.24
N PRO A 368 15.72 -4.17 -10.58
CA PRO A 368 17.03 -3.73 -11.06
C PRO A 368 18.10 -4.82 -11.05
N TYR A 369 17.93 -5.88 -10.25
CA TYR A 369 18.93 -6.95 -10.07
C TYR A 369 18.66 -8.18 -10.92
N LEU A 370 17.43 -8.36 -11.41
CA LEU A 370 17.06 -9.52 -12.23
C LEU A 370 17.89 -9.64 -13.52
N PRO A 371 18.22 -8.55 -14.26
CA PRO A 371 19.09 -8.65 -15.44
C PRO A 371 20.52 -9.12 -15.13
N ALA A 372 20.99 -9.00 -13.87
CA ALA A 372 22.25 -9.59 -13.46
C ALA A 372 22.14 -11.09 -13.17
N ALA A 373 20.97 -11.56 -12.76
CA ALA A 373 20.75 -12.97 -12.44
C ALA A 373 20.32 -13.80 -13.65
N PHE A 374 19.66 -13.21 -14.64
CA PHE A 374 19.03 -13.90 -15.76
C PHE A 374 19.41 -13.26 -17.09
N SER A 375 19.81 -14.06 -18.08
CA SER A 375 20.13 -13.53 -19.41
C SER A 375 18.90 -13.26 -20.27
N ASP A 376 17.75 -13.83 -19.92
CA ASP A 376 16.46 -13.57 -20.56
C ASP A 376 15.36 -13.64 -19.50
N VAL A 377 14.91 -12.46 -19.05
CA VAL A 377 13.89 -12.34 -18.03
C VAL A 377 12.78 -11.38 -18.44
N THR A 378 11.54 -11.81 -18.26
CA THR A 378 10.36 -10.94 -18.38
C THR A 378 9.74 -10.72 -17.02
N GLN A 379 9.52 -9.47 -16.64
CA GLN A 379 8.81 -9.10 -15.43
C GLN A 379 7.40 -8.62 -15.80
N LEU A 380 6.40 -9.05 -15.03
CA LEU A 380 5.00 -8.68 -15.25
C LEU A 380 4.26 -8.74 -13.90
N SER A 381 3.35 -7.81 -13.66
CA SER A 381 2.49 -7.86 -12.47
C SER A 381 1.48 -9.00 -12.62
N TYR A 382 1.32 -9.81 -11.58
CA TYR A 382 0.24 -10.80 -11.60
C TYR A 382 -1.15 -10.16 -11.53
N SER A 383 -1.26 -8.90 -11.07
CA SER A 383 -2.54 -8.18 -11.05
C SER A 383 -3.09 -7.90 -12.45
N THR A 384 -2.24 -7.92 -13.49
CA THR A 384 -2.63 -7.83 -14.90
C THR A 384 -3.54 -8.99 -15.33
N ALA A 385 -3.59 -10.10 -14.58
CA ALA A 385 -4.48 -11.22 -14.86
C ALA A 385 -5.98 -10.83 -14.80
N ARG A 386 -6.35 -9.82 -14.00
CA ARG A 386 -7.73 -9.32 -13.94
C ARG A 386 -8.15 -8.58 -15.23
N PRO A 387 -7.44 -7.52 -15.68
CA PRO A 387 -7.82 -6.82 -16.90
C PRO A 387 -7.48 -7.59 -18.19
N ASP A 388 -6.43 -8.41 -18.21
CA ASP A 388 -6.02 -9.19 -19.39
C ASP A 388 -5.40 -10.55 -18.99
N PRO A 389 -6.22 -11.57 -18.66
CA PRO A 389 -5.72 -12.90 -18.31
C PRO A 389 -4.98 -13.57 -19.47
N GLY A 390 -5.33 -13.23 -20.71
CA GLY A 390 -4.70 -13.77 -21.90
C GLY A 390 -3.27 -13.27 -22.09
N LEU A 391 -2.99 -12.01 -21.76
CA LEU A 391 -1.63 -11.46 -21.79
C LEU A 391 -0.73 -12.22 -20.83
N VAL A 392 -1.15 -12.35 -19.56
CA VAL A 392 -0.37 -13.08 -18.55
C VAL A 392 -0.15 -14.53 -18.99
N ALA A 393 -1.20 -15.24 -19.43
CA ALA A 393 -1.08 -16.62 -19.89
C ALA A 393 -0.13 -16.78 -21.08
N ARG A 394 -0.16 -15.88 -22.07
CA ARG A 394 0.78 -15.88 -23.21
C ARG A 394 2.21 -15.60 -22.76
N THR A 395 2.41 -14.64 -21.86
CA THR A 395 3.74 -14.36 -21.30
C THR A 395 4.27 -15.60 -20.57
N VAL A 396 3.47 -16.30 -19.78
CA VAL A 396 3.89 -17.58 -19.16
C VAL A 396 4.23 -18.63 -20.22
N ALA A 397 3.43 -18.74 -21.27
CA ALA A 397 3.67 -19.70 -22.36
C ALA A 397 4.97 -19.43 -23.16
N ASP A 398 5.48 -18.21 -23.15
CA ASP A 398 6.70 -17.82 -23.86
C ASP A 398 8.00 -18.12 -23.07
N HIS A 399 7.90 -18.62 -21.83
CA HIS A 399 9.05 -18.85 -20.94
C HIS A 399 9.13 -20.31 -20.46
N GLU A 400 10.32 -20.72 -20.03
CA GLU A 400 10.60 -22.07 -19.51
C GLU A 400 10.51 -22.13 -17.98
N VAL A 401 10.82 -21.01 -17.32
CA VAL A 401 10.79 -20.86 -15.86
C VAL A 401 9.71 -19.84 -15.51
N VAL A 402 8.81 -20.23 -14.61
CA VAL A 402 7.70 -19.40 -14.15
C VAL A 402 7.88 -19.15 -12.68
N VAL A 403 8.24 -17.93 -12.33
CA VAL A 403 8.37 -17.47 -10.96
C VAL A 403 7.11 -16.71 -10.61
N LEU A 404 6.44 -17.12 -9.54
CA LEU A 404 5.34 -16.41 -8.92
C LEU A 404 5.80 -15.84 -7.59
N GLU A 405 5.91 -14.52 -7.54
CA GLU A 405 6.23 -13.72 -6.37
C GLU A 405 4.93 -13.09 -5.86
N ILE A 406 4.56 -13.40 -4.62
CA ILE A 406 3.39 -12.82 -3.96
C ILE A 406 3.76 -12.56 -2.50
N VAL A 407 3.66 -11.30 -2.07
CA VAL A 407 3.91 -10.93 -0.66
C VAL A 407 2.97 -11.67 0.32
N GLU A 408 3.50 -11.98 1.51
CA GLU A 408 2.82 -12.69 2.60
C GLU A 408 1.38 -12.24 2.82
N ARG A 409 1.13 -10.94 3.05
CA ARG A 409 -0.22 -10.42 3.27
C ARG A 409 -1.17 -10.68 2.11
N ASN A 410 -0.73 -10.55 0.86
CA ASN A 410 -1.61 -10.77 -0.29
C ASN A 410 -2.00 -12.24 -0.38
N LEU A 411 -1.04 -13.13 -0.13
CA LEU A 411 -1.31 -14.56 -0.17
C LEU A 411 -2.13 -15.03 1.03
N ALA A 412 -1.86 -14.52 2.24
CA ALA A 412 -2.66 -14.81 3.43
C ALA A 412 -4.11 -14.32 3.26
N GLY A 413 -4.30 -13.14 2.69
CA GLY A 413 -5.61 -12.56 2.40
C GLY A 413 -6.38 -13.25 1.29
N GLY A 414 -5.71 -14.05 0.44
CA GLY A 414 -6.34 -14.76 -0.68
C GLY A 414 -6.89 -13.84 -1.77
N ILE A 415 -6.27 -12.68 -1.97
CA ILE A 415 -6.71 -11.64 -2.90
C ILE A 415 -6.10 -11.63 -4.32
N PRO A 416 -4.98 -12.32 -4.65
CA PRO A 416 -4.40 -12.24 -5.98
C PRO A 416 -5.35 -12.73 -7.08
N SER A 417 -5.60 -11.89 -8.09
CA SER A 417 -6.53 -12.20 -9.20
C SER A 417 -6.17 -13.44 -10.04
N LEU A 418 -4.91 -13.86 -9.99
CA LEU A 418 -4.45 -15.09 -10.63
C LEU A 418 -5.03 -16.36 -9.99
N LEU A 419 -5.59 -16.28 -8.78
CA LEU A 419 -6.17 -17.42 -8.09
C LEU A 419 -7.58 -17.78 -8.58
N ASP A 420 -8.19 -16.92 -9.42
CA ASP A 420 -9.50 -17.14 -10.00
C ASP A 420 -9.51 -18.32 -10.97
N GLN A 421 -10.53 -19.19 -10.88
CA GLN A 421 -10.68 -20.35 -11.77
C GLN A 421 -10.66 -19.96 -13.26
N ALA A 422 -11.25 -18.82 -13.61
CA ALA A 422 -11.26 -18.31 -14.99
C ALA A 422 -9.85 -18.03 -15.53
N PHE A 423 -8.94 -17.56 -14.68
CA PHE A 423 -7.54 -17.41 -15.05
C PHE A 423 -6.86 -18.77 -15.24
N VAL A 424 -7.07 -19.71 -14.32
CA VAL A 424 -6.50 -21.07 -14.41
C VAL A 424 -6.92 -21.77 -15.70
N ASP A 425 -8.19 -21.64 -16.11
CA ASP A 425 -8.70 -22.20 -17.36
C ASP A 425 -8.02 -21.57 -18.58
N THR A 426 -7.84 -20.23 -18.56
CA THR A 426 -7.15 -19.48 -19.61
C THR A 426 -5.68 -19.90 -19.72
N LEU A 427 -4.98 -20.01 -18.59
CA LEU A 427 -3.59 -20.46 -18.52
C LEU A 427 -3.45 -21.88 -19.06
N THR A 428 -4.33 -22.80 -18.63
CA THR A 428 -4.34 -24.19 -19.08
C THR A 428 -4.49 -24.27 -20.60
N ALA A 429 -5.45 -23.52 -21.16
CA ALA A 429 -5.69 -23.50 -22.59
C ALA A 429 -4.51 -22.93 -23.38
N GLU A 430 -3.80 -21.94 -22.85
CA GLU A 430 -2.65 -21.35 -23.53
C GLU A 430 -1.42 -22.26 -23.45
N LEU A 431 -1.11 -22.84 -22.29
CA LEU A 431 0.03 -23.74 -22.13
C LEU A 431 -0.12 -25.04 -22.95
N ALA A 432 -1.34 -25.55 -23.10
CA ALA A 432 -1.62 -26.71 -23.95
C ALA A 432 -1.29 -26.48 -25.43
N LYS A 433 -1.26 -25.22 -25.90
CA LYS A 433 -0.86 -24.88 -27.28
C LYS A 433 0.65 -24.95 -27.49
N ARG A 434 1.44 -24.85 -26.41
CA ARG A 434 2.92 -24.71 -26.46
C ARG A 434 3.60 -25.54 -25.34
N PRO A 435 3.45 -26.88 -25.33
CA PRO A 435 4.14 -27.70 -24.34
C PRO A 435 5.65 -27.70 -24.58
N ILE A 436 6.42 -27.66 -23.50
CA ILE A 436 7.86 -27.97 -23.49
C ILE A 436 7.96 -29.48 -23.25
N ARG A 437 8.72 -30.19 -24.09
CA ARG A 437 8.85 -31.65 -24.03
C ARG A 437 10.21 -32.07 -23.49
#